data_AF-A0A8I2K7W4-F1
#
_entry.id   AF-A0A8I2K7W4-F1
#
_cell.length_a   1.000
_cell.length_b   1.000
_cell.length_c   1.000
_cell.angle_alpha   90.00
_cell.angle_beta   90.00
_cell.angle_gamma   90.00
#
_symmetry.space_group_name_H-M   'P 1'
#
loop_
_entity.id
_entity.type
_entity.pdbx_description
1 polymer ?
#
loop_
_entity_poly.entity_id
_entity_poly.type
_entity_poly.pdbx_seq_one_letter_code
_entity_poly.pdbx_strand_id
1 'polypeptide(L)'
;KILPHLLEMTNRKNKNIEVVNEYGVTEAAVMSTIFRRQQREKTIKIGHPIWNTRLYILNKWHKPQPIGAAGELCIAGVGLARGYLNRPELTAERFLSFSYRSYRSYKTYIPEKIYKTGDLARWLPDGTVEFLGRIDLQVKIRGYRIEPGEIEKRLLNHPGIKEALVMARQHENGEKYLCVYVVGASSSKGVQAIEVSSLREYLSGELPDYMVPGHFVLLEKIPLTPNGKVDMKALPAPKIESGQEYAAPRDDIERRLVKIWLEVLGREPSASIGIDDNFFRLGGHSLNTTILATRIHQAFHVELSLSEVFKRRTVRKLGEYIRQAHHKAYIGIEPVEKMEYYPLSSAQKRLYFLQQMDLESTAYNMP
;
A
#
# COMPACT_ATOMS: atom_id res chain seq x y z
N LYS A 1 16.06 0.28 12.64
CA LYS A 1 15.76 -0.96 11.89
C LYS A 1 17.06 -1.74 11.72
N ILE A 2 17.27 -2.85 12.42
CA ILE A 2 18.43 -3.71 12.13
C ILE A 2 18.09 -4.58 10.92
N LEU A 3 18.86 -4.42 9.86
CA LEU A 3 18.71 -5.22 8.65
C LEU A 3 19.25 -6.64 8.90
N PRO A 4 18.59 -7.71 8.42
CA PRO A 4 19.04 -9.08 8.63
C PRO A 4 20.50 -9.34 8.23
N HIS A 5 21.00 -8.64 7.21
CA HIS A 5 22.39 -8.76 6.78
C HIS A 5 23.38 -8.19 7.81
N LEU A 6 23.01 -7.17 8.60
CA LEU A 6 23.88 -6.61 9.65
C LEU A 6 24.04 -7.60 10.81
N LEU A 7 22.97 -8.32 11.17
CA LEU A 7 23.03 -9.42 12.13
C LEU A 7 23.98 -10.52 11.65
N GLU A 8 23.90 -10.89 10.37
CA GLU A 8 24.77 -11.90 9.79
C GLU A 8 26.23 -11.46 9.73
N MET A 9 26.50 -10.21 9.32
CA MET A 9 27.84 -9.65 9.30
C MET A 9 28.46 -9.59 10.70
N THR A 10 27.69 -9.15 11.70
CA THR A 10 28.17 -9.09 13.10
C THR A 10 28.46 -10.49 13.63
N ASN A 11 27.54 -11.44 13.44
CA ASN A 11 27.73 -12.82 13.89
C ASN A 11 28.91 -13.52 13.19
N ARG A 12 29.18 -13.20 11.92
CA ARG A 12 30.36 -13.72 11.20
C ARG A 12 31.66 -13.15 11.75
N LYS A 13 31.69 -11.88 12.15
CA LYS A 13 32.90 -11.23 12.69
C LYS A 13 33.18 -11.62 14.13
N ASN A 14 32.15 -11.66 14.99
CA ASN A 14 32.30 -12.06 16.38
C ASN A 14 30.95 -12.54 16.95
N LYS A 15 30.84 -13.84 17.23
CA LYS A 15 29.64 -14.47 17.78
C LYS A 15 29.33 -14.07 19.23
N ASN A 16 30.27 -13.43 19.93
CA ASN A 16 30.11 -12.98 21.31
C ASN A 16 29.52 -11.57 21.42
N ILE A 17 29.31 -10.87 20.29
CA ILE A 17 28.68 -9.54 20.28
C ILE A 17 27.17 -9.72 20.27
N GLU A 18 26.49 -9.19 21.29
CA GLU A 18 25.05 -9.10 21.30
C GLU A 18 24.58 -7.93 20.44
N VAL A 19 23.71 -8.20 19.47
CA VAL A 19 23.00 -7.16 18.72
C VAL A 19 21.66 -6.89 19.39
N VAL A 20 21.46 -5.64 19.79
CA VAL A 20 20.26 -5.18 20.48
C VAL A 20 19.49 -4.22 19.58
N ASN A 21 18.19 -4.45 19.43
CA ASN A 21 17.32 -3.49 18.74
C ASN A 21 16.76 -2.50 19.76
N GLU A 22 17.13 -1.24 19.60
CA GLU A 22 16.61 -0.14 20.40
C GLU A 22 15.63 0.67 19.56
N TYR A 23 14.58 1.14 20.21
CA TYR A 23 13.62 2.05 19.59
C TYR A 23 13.28 3.16 20.56
N GLY A 24 13.15 4.36 20.01
CA GLY A 24 12.71 5.55 20.71
C GLY A 24 12.60 6.72 19.76
N VAL A 25 12.04 7.81 20.28
CA VAL A 25 11.87 9.07 19.59
C VAL A 25 12.55 10.17 20.41
N THR A 26 12.99 11.24 19.76
CA THR A 26 13.66 12.35 20.44
C THR A 26 12.81 12.91 21.57
N GLU A 27 11.51 12.99 21.36
CA GLU A 27 10.51 13.49 22.31
C GLU A 27 10.31 12.58 23.54
N ALA A 28 10.88 11.38 23.53
CA ALA A 28 10.88 10.42 24.63
C ALA A 28 12.30 9.99 25.06
N ALA A 29 13.27 10.89 24.88
CA ALA A 29 14.65 10.78 25.35
C ALA A 29 15.40 9.53 24.85
N VAL A 30 15.73 9.54 23.55
CA VAL A 30 16.61 8.57 22.87
C VAL A 30 15.99 7.18 22.71
N MET A 31 15.82 6.45 23.81
CA MET A 31 15.35 5.07 23.81
C MET A 31 14.14 4.93 24.73
N SER A 32 13.14 4.21 24.28
CA SER A 32 11.93 3.89 25.05
C SER A 32 11.71 2.39 25.15
N THR A 33 12.25 1.60 24.23
CA THR A 33 12.13 0.15 24.23
C THR A 33 13.42 -0.54 23.81
N ILE A 34 13.60 -1.76 24.30
CA ILE A 34 14.76 -2.59 24.00
C ILE A 34 14.33 -4.03 23.70
N PHE A 35 14.90 -4.59 22.63
CA PHE A 35 14.78 -6.00 22.29
C PHE A 35 16.16 -6.65 22.22
N ARG A 36 16.45 -7.45 23.24
CA ARG A 36 17.63 -8.32 23.30
C ARG A 36 17.23 -9.66 22.70
N ARG A 37 18.06 -10.22 21.80
CA ARG A 37 17.81 -11.45 21.00
C ARG A 37 17.00 -11.24 19.71
N GLN A 38 17.43 -10.31 18.86
CA GLN A 38 16.91 -10.28 17.50
C GLN A 38 17.42 -11.50 16.71
N GLN A 39 16.54 -12.49 16.51
CA GLN A 39 16.76 -13.57 15.56
C GLN A 39 16.32 -13.13 14.15
N ARG A 40 16.57 -13.98 13.14
CA ARG A 40 16.12 -13.76 11.76
C ARG A 40 14.59 -13.91 11.70
N GLU A 41 13.87 -12.94 12.23
CA GLU A 41 12.42 -12.92 12.30
C GLU A 41 11.82 -12.13 11.13
N LYS A 42 10.62 -12.52 10.67
CA LYS A 42 9.89 -11.82 9.59
C LYS A 42 9.38 -10.44 10.04
N THR A 43 9.26 -10.23 11.34
CA THR A 43 8.67 -9.07 12.00
C THR A 43 9.72 -8.24 12.72
N ILE A 44 9.50 -6.92 12.85
CA ILE A 44 10.44 -6.05 13.55
C ILE A 44 9.94 -5.89 14.99
N LYS A 45 10.53 -6.63 15.92
CA LYS A 45 10.24 -6.45 17.35
C LYS A 45 11.08 -5.31 17.91
N ILE A 46 10.41 -4.36 18.55
CA ILE A 46 11.07 -3.29 19.32
C ILE A 46 11.13 -3.62 20.82
N GLY A 47 10.53 -4.74 21.22
CA GLY A 47 10.71 -5.35 22.53
C GLY A 47 9.82 -4.74 23.60
N HIS A 48 10.37 -4.60 24.80
CA HIS A 48 9.64 -4.15 26.00
C HIS A 48 10.03 -2.71 26.36
N PRO A 49 9.13 -1.96 27.03
CA PRO A 49 9.50 -0.67 27.58
C PRO A 49 10.67 -0.79 28.55
N ILE A 50 11.54 0.24 28.54
CA ILE A 50 12.56 0.40 29.57
C ILE A 50 11.95 0.87 30.90
N TRP A 51 12.77 1.01 31.92
CA TRP A 51 12.32 1.50 33.23
C TRP A 51 11.57 2.82 33.14
N ASN A 52 10.55 2.93 33.99
CA ASN A 52 9.71 4.12 34.13
C ASN A 52 9.08 4.60 32.80
N THR A 53 8.96 3.71 31.82
CA THR A 53 8.32 3.95 30.52
C THR A 53 7.09 3.06 30.38
N ARG A 54 6.01 3.63 29.87
CA ARG A 54 4.79 2.88 29.51
C ARG A 54 4.52 3.06 28.03
N LEU A 55 4.00 2.02 27.39
CA LEU A 55 3.60 2.04 25.99
C LEU A 55 2.10 1.79 25.91
N TYR A 56 1.45 2.51 25.00
CA TYR A 56 0.05 2.30 24.66
C TYR A 56 -0.08 2.12 23.16
N ILE A 57 -0.89 1.15 22.75
CA ILE A 57 -1.29 0.99 21.34
C ILE A 57 -2.72 1.50 21.26
N LEU A 58 -2.92 2.66 20.63
CA LEU A 58 -4.20 3.37 20.63
C LEU A 58 -4.81 3.42 19.23
N ASN A 59 -6.14 3.40 19.13
CA ASN A 59 -6.82 3.76 17.87
C ASN A 59 -6.97 5.28 17.71
N LYS A 60 -7.58 5.70 16.59
CA LYS A 60 -7.90 7.11 16.27
C LYS A 60 -8.77 7.84 17.30
N TRP A 61 -9.44 7.11 18.20
CA TRP A 61 -10.24 7.68 19.30
C TRP A 61 -9.49 7.63 20.64
N HIS A 62 -8.18 7.40 20.61
CA HIS A 62 -7.31 7.26 21.78
C HIS A 62 -7.76 6.16 22.76
N LYS A 63 -8.33 5.06 22.25
CA LYS A 63 -8.68 3.89 23.06
C LYS A 63 -7.65 2.77 22.91
N PRO A 64 -7.24 2.10 24.00
CA PRO A 64 -6.34 0.96 23.95
C PRO A 64 -6.84 -0.14 23.01
N GLN A 65 -5.92 -0.68 22.20
CA GLN A 65 -6.15 -1.84 21.35
C GLN A 65 -5.92 -3.15 22.11
N PRO A 66 -6.67 -4.23 21.78
CA PRO A 66 -6.37 -5.56 22.29
C PRO A 66 -5.04 -6.08 21.75
N ILE A 67 -4.50 -7.11 22.40
CA ILE A 67 -3.28 -7.80 21.95
C ILE A 67 -3.47 -8.30 20.50
N GLY A 68 -2.47 -8.08 19.64
CA GLY A 68 -2.49 -8.44 18.23
C GLY A 68 -3.11 -7.40 17.28
N ALA A 69 -3.92 -6.46 17.79
CA ALA A 69 -4.50 -5.40 16.97
C ALA A 69 -3.53 -4.21 16.83
N ALA A 70 -3.46 -3.66 15.62
CA ALA A 70 -2.58 -2.55 15.32
C ALA A 70 -3.19 -1.20 15.72
N GLY A 71 -2.34 -0.31 16.23
CA GLY A 71 -2.71 1.05 16.59
C GLY A 71 -1.49 1.96 16.63
N GLU A 72 -1.73 3.24 16.86
CA GLU A 72 -0.66 4.21 17.07
C GLU A 72 0.07 3.90 18.37
N LEU A 73 1.38 3.79 18.28
CA LEU A 73 2.27 3.69 19.43
C LEU A 73 2.33 5.04 20.13
N CYS A 74 1.99 5.04 21.40
CA CYS A 74 2.13 6.20 22.29
C CYS A 74 3.05 5.84 23.45
N ILE A 75 3.94 6.76 23.81
CA ILE A 75 4.92 6.58 24.88
C ILE A 75 4.52 7.46 26.07
N ALA A 76 4.66 6.94 27.28
CA ALA A 76 4.46 7.70 28.50
C ALA A 76 5.55 7.41 29.53
N GLY A 77 5.60 8.22 30.58
CA GLY A 77 6.54 8.08 31.67
C GLY A 77 7.64 9.15 31.68
N VAL A 78 8.70 8.89 32.44
CA VAL A 78 9.70 9.92 32.81
C VAL A 78 10.60 10.36 31.66
N GLY A 79 10.68 9.58 30.58
CA GLY A 79 11.47 9.91 29.40
C GLY A 79 10.85 11.00 28.52
N LEU A 80 9.60 11.42 28.76
CA LEU A 80 8.96 12.43 27.95
C LEU A 80 9.64 13.80 28.09
N ALA A 81 9.94 14.41 26.95
CA ALA A 81 10.42 15.77 26.88
C ALA A 81 9.35 16.77 27.38
N ARG A 82 9.80 17.98 27.73
CA ARG A 82 8.90 19.08 28.10
C ARG A 82 7.94 19.43 26.97
N GLY A 83 8.44 19.41 25.73
CA GLY A 83 7.73 19.79 24.52
C GLY A 83 8.68 20.35 23.47
N TYR A 84 8.12 20.94 22.43
CA TYR A 84 8.86 21.62 21.37
C TYR A 84 9.11 23.08 21.73
N LEU A 85 10.36 23.54 21.60
CA LEU A 85 10.73 24.93 21.88
C LEU A 85 9.93 25.89 20.98
N ASN A 86 9.27 26.87 21.59
CA ASN A 86 8.46 27.90 20.92
C ASN A 86 7.34 27.35 20.02
N ARG A 87 6.88 26.11 20.26
CA ARG A 87 5.75 25.49 19.53
C ARG A 87 4.74 24.86 20.50
N PRO A 88 4.00 25.68 21.27
CA PRO A 88 3.04 25.18 22.25
C PRO A 88 1.88 24.40 21.60
N GLU A 89 1.42 24.82 20.41
CA GLU A 89 0.35 24.14 19.67
C GLU A 89 0.76 22.72 19.25
N LEU A 90 1.94 22.57 18.62
CA LEU A 90 2.47 21.26 18.25
C LEU A 90 2.75 20.39 19.49
N THR A 91 3.17 21.02 20.60
CA THR A 91 3.35 20.31 21.86
C THR A 91 2.02 19.77 22.39
N ALA A 92 0.96 20.57 22.37
CA ALA A 92 -0.38 20.13 22.78
C ALA A 92 -0.96 19.07 21.83
N GLU A 93 -0.67 19.15 20.53
CA GLU A 93 -1.10 18.16 19.53
C GLU A 93 -0.46 16.79 19.77
N ARG A 94 0.84 16.75 20.09
CA ARG A 94 1.60 15.50 20.21
C ARG A 94 1.70 14.95 21.62
N PHE A 95 1.71 15.82 22.62
CA PHE A 95 1.77 15.43 24.03
C PHE A 95 0.41 15.58 24.69
N LEU A 96 -0.38 14.50 24.67
CA LEU A 96 -1.76 14.49 25.12
C LEU A 96 -1.88 14.13 26.59
N SER A 97 -2.92 14.67 27.24
CA SER A 97 -3.45 14.12 28.47
C SER A 97 -4.21 12.83 28.17
N PHE A 98 -3.86 11.77 28.87
CA PHE A 98 -4.45 10.45 28.79
C PHE A 98 -4.82 9.99 30.19
N SER A 99 -5.77 9.07 30.29
CA SER A 99 -6.10 8.45 31.57
C SER A 99 -6.28 6.95 31.37
N TYR A 100 -5.65 6.16 32.23
CA TYR A 100 -5.77 4.70 32.19
C TYR A 100 -6.44 4.18 33.47
N ARG A 101 -7.13 3.04 33.36
CA ARG A 101 -7.67 2.34 34.54
C ARG A 101 -6.55 1.56 35.21
N SER A 102 -6.40 1.75 36.50
CA SER A 102 -5.43 0.98 37.29
C SER A 102 -5.87 -0.47 37.43
N TYR A 103 -4.94 -1.42 37.26
CA TYR A 103 -5.20 -2.83 37.56
C TYR A 103 -5.50 -3.06 39.06
N ARG A 104 -5.05 -2.13 39.94
CA ARG A 104 -5.25 -2.19 41.39
C ARG A 104 -6.61 -1.63 41.83
N SER A 105 -7.26 -0.82 40.98
CA SER A 105 -8.58 -0.26 41.25
C SER A 105 -9.30 0.01 39.93
N TYR A 106 -10.24 -0.87 39.59
CA TYR A 106 -11.07 -0.72 38.40
C TYR A 106 -11.96 0.53 38.45
N LYS A 107 -12.12 1.19 39.60
CA LYS A 107 -12.96 2.38 39.76
C LYS A 107 -12.22 3.71 39.56
N THR A 108 -10.88 3.70 39.45
CA THR A 108 -10.09 4.94 39.41
C THR A 108 -9.31 5.06 38.10
N TYR A 109 -9.48 6.20 37.43
CA TYR A 109 -8.64 6.59 36.29
C TYR A 109 -7.44 7.37 36.80
N ILE A 110 -6.24 6.96 36.38
CA ILE A 110 -4.99 7.65 36.69
C ILE A 110 -4.64 8.54 35.50
N PRO A 111 -4.52 9.87 35.68
CA PRO A 111 -4.10 10.77 34.63
C PRO A 111 -2.61 10.58 34.33
N GLU A 112 -2.25 10.69 33.06
CA GLU A 112 -0.90 10.54 32.56
C GLU A 112 -0.71 11.37 31.29
N LYS A 113 0.52 11.84 31.04
CA LYS A 113 0.88 12.47 29.77
C LYS A 113 1.47 11.42 28.84
N ILE A 114 0.99 11.37 27.60
CA ILE A 114 1.48 10.49 26.55
C ILE A 114 2.05 11.31 25.40
N TYR A 115 3.01 10.78 24.66
CA TYR A 115 3.50 11.30 23.39
C TYR A 115 3.07 10.39 22.24
N LYS A 116 2.43 10.97 21.23
CA LYS A 116 2.03 10.31 19.99
C LYS A 116 3.22 10.18 19.04
N THR A 117 3.69 8.96 18.78
CA THR A 117 4.89 8.80 17.94
C THR A 117 4.60 8.91 16.45
N GLY A 118 3.35 8.65 16.02
CA GLY A 118 3.00 8.52 14.60
C GLY A 118 3.43 7.17 13.99
N ASP A 119 3.87 6.22 14.82
CA ASP A 119 4.23 4.86 14.40
C ASP A 119 3.07 3.91 14.63
N LEU A 120 2.89 2.96 13.71
CA LEU A 120 1.95 1.87 13.87
C LEU A 120 2.68 0.67 14.49
N ALA A 121 2.09 0.12 15.55
CA ALA A 121 2.61 -1.03 16.25
C ALA A 121 1.47 -1.89 16.82
N ARG A 122 1.80 -3.08 17.32
CA ARG A 122 0.88 -3.93 18.08
C ARG A 122 1.59 -4.69 19.19
N TRP A 123 0.85 -5.02 20.24
CA TRP A 123 1.31 -5.98 21.24
C TRP A 123 1.28 -7.39 20.68
N LEU A 124 2.33 -8.16 20.96
CA LEU A 124 2.37 -9.60 20.75
C LEU A 124 1.96 -10.34 22.04
N PRO A 125 1.52 -11.61 21.93
CA PRO A 125 1.12 -12.40 23.11
C PRO A 125 2.22 -12.59 24.16
N ASP A 126 3.49 -12.50 23.75
CA ASP A 126 4.66 -12.61 24.63
C ASP A 126 5.00 -11.32 25.38
N GLY A 127 4.20 -10.26 25.19
CA GLY A 127 4.42 -8.95 25.82
C GLY A 127 5.41 -8.05 25.07
N THR A 128 5.98 -8.50 23.95
CA THR A 128 6.81 -7.64 23.10
C THR A 128 5.96 -6.78 22.16
N VAL A 129 6.50 -5.65 21.72
CA VAL A 129 5.86 -4.81 20.70
C VAL A 129 6.46 -5.10 19.32
N GLU A 130 5.58 -5.37 18.36
CA GLU A 130 5.90 -5.41 16.94
C GLU A 130 5.69 -4.04 16.31
N PHE A 131 6.73 -3.52 15.65
CA PHE A 131 6.70 -2.31 14.85
C PHE A 131 6.25 -2.63 13.43
N LEU A 132 5.16 -1.99 12.99
CA LEU A 132 4.53 -2.22 11.69
C LEU A 132 4.90 -1.15 10.66
N GLY A 133 5.34 0.03 11.11
CA GLY A 133 5.74 1.11 10.23
C GLY A 133 5.29 2.47 10.74
N ARG A 134 5.23 3.41 9.82
CA ARG A 134 4.83 4.80 10.05
C ARG A 134 3.40 4.98 9.57
N ILE A 135 2.53 5.59 10.39
CA ILE A 135 1.12 5.80 10.03
C ILE A 135 1.00 6.68 8.78
N ASP A 136 1.86 7.68 8.67
CA ASP A 136 1.97 8.60 7.54
C ASP A 136 2.57 7.96 6.27
N LEU A 137 3.21 6.79 6.38
CA LEU A 137 3.72 6.03 5.22
C LEU A 137 2.75 4.95 4.73
N GLN A 138 1.66 4.68 5.45
CA GLN A 138 0.63 3.75 4.99
C GLN A 138 -0.22 4.39 3.89
N VAL A 139 -0.41 3.62 2.82
CA VAL A 139 -0.99 4.14 1.60
C VAL A 139 -2.19 3.32 1.22
N LYS A 140 -3.28 4.02 0.92
CA LYS A 140 -4.43 3.41 0.26
C LYS A 140 -4.21 3.49 -1.24
N ILE A 141 -4.08 2.33 -1.88
CA ILE A 141 -3.92 2.20 -3.33
C ILE A 141 -5.08 1.33 -3.80
N ARG A 142 -5.94 1.87 -4.68
CA ARG A 142 -7.08 1.14 -5.27
C ARG A 142 -8.01 0.48 -4.23
N GLY A 143 -8.22 1.15 -3.09
CA GLY A 143 -9.05 0.67 -1.99
C GLY A 143 -8.34 -0.27 -0.99
N TYR A 144 -7.13 -0.72 -1.30
CA TYR A 144 -6.33 -1.58 -0.42
C TYR A 144 -5.40 -0.75 0.46
N ARG A 145 -5.34 -1.08 1.75
CA ARG A 145 -4.31 -0.56 2.66
C ARG A 145 -3.04 -1.37 2.43
N ILE A 146 -2.00 -0.71 1.94
CA ILE A 146 -0.72 -1.34 1.62
C ILE A 146 0.35 -0.78 2.54
N GLU A 147 1.19 -1.69 3.03
CA GLU A 147 2.40 -1.41 3.78
C GLU A 147 3.60 -1.44 2.81
N PRO A 148 4.16 -0.30 2.37
CA PRO A 148 5.28 -0.30 1.43
C PRO A 148 6.47 -1.14 1.92
N GLY A 149 6.69 -1.17 3.24
CA GLY A 149 7.73 -1.96 3.88
C GLY A 149 7.62 -3.48 3.68
N GLU A 150 6.43 -4.01 3.38
CA GLU A 150 6.28 -5.42 3.02
C GLU A 150 6.89 -5.72 1.65
N ILE A 151 6.65 -4.83 0.68
CA ILE A 151 7.19 -4.94 -0.68
C ILE A 151 8.71 -4.75 -0.65
N GLU A 152 9.21 -3.79 0.14
CA GLU A 152 10.65 -3.59 0.37
C GLU A 152 11.32 -4.88 0.87
N LYS A 153 10.71 -5.56 1.85
CA LYS A 153 11.25 -6.82 2.40
C LYS A 153 11.33 -7.92 1.36
N ARG A 154 10.33 -8.06 0.48
CA ARG A 154 10.37 -9.05 -0.61
C ARG A 154 11.48 -8.72 -1.59
N LEU A 155 11.59 -7.46 -2.02
CA LEU A 155 12.67 -7.01 -2.90
C LEU A 155 14.06 -7.27 -2.32
N LEU A 156 14.27 -7.03 -1.03
CA LEU A 156 15.55 -7.28 -0.35
C LEU A 156 15.93 -8.77 -0.25
N ASN A 157 15.00 -9.70 -0.50
CA ASN A 157 15.32 -11.13 -0.60
C ASN A 157 15.77 -11.52 -2.01
N HIS A 158 15.58 -10.66 -3.02
CA HIS A 158 16.05 -10.91 -4.37
C HIS A 158 17.58 -10.77 -4.42
N PRO A 159 18.34 -11.76 -4.94
CA PRO A 159 19.81 -11.78 -4.86
C PRO A 159 20.47 -10.61 -5.60
N GLY A 160 19.81 -10.06 -6.61
CA GLY A 160 20.29 -8.90 -7.36
C GLY A 160 20.07 -7.56 -6.67
N ILE A 161 19.38 -7.49 -5.52
CA ILE A 161 18.99 -6.22 -4.86
C ILE A 161 19.78 -6.01 -3.58
N LYS A 162 20.40 -4.82 -3.46
CA LYS A 162 21.13 -4.38 -2.25
C LYS A 162 20.25 -3.54 -1.34
N GLU A 163 19.54 -2.58 -1.92
CA GLU A 163 18.67 -1.65 -1.20
C GLU A 163 17.36 -1.51 -1.97
N ALA A 164 16.25 -1.39 -1.24
CA ALA A 164 14.92 -1.16 -1.80
C ALA A 164 14.16 -0.17 -0.92
N LEU A 165 13.45 0.75 -1.57
CA LEU A 165 12.55 1.71 -0.96
C LEU A 165 11.26 1.74 -1.75
N VAL A 166 10.12 1.65 -1.07
CA VAL A 166 8.80 1.73 -1.71
C VAL A 166 8.04 2.91 -1.12
N MET A 167 7.45 3.72 -2.00
CA MET A 167 6.61 4.83 -1.58
C MET A 167 5.39 4.97 -2.47
N ALA A 168 4.32 5.55 -1.95
CA ALA A 168 3.27 6.04 -2.83
C ALA A 168 3.67 7.38 -3.44
N ARG A 169 3.39 7.51 -4.73
CA ARG A 169 3.30 8.78 -5.45
C ARG A 169 1.86 8.99 -5.89
N GLN A 170 1.58 10.16 -6.45
CA GLN A 170 0.25 10.55 -6.90
C GLN A 170 0.34 11.02 -8.36
N HIS A 171 -0.61 10.59 -9.19
CA HIS A 171 -0.84 11.14 -10.52
C HIS A 171 -1.52 12.51 -10.42
N GLU A 172 -1.53 13.28 -11.51
CA GLU A 172 -2.15 14.62 -11.54
C GLU A 172 -3.66 14.58 -11.25
N ASN A 173 -4.32 13.49 -11.64
CA ASN A 173 -5.74 13.22 -11.33
C ASN A 173 -6.02 12.88 -9.84
N GLY A 174 -4.98 12.84 -8.99
CA GLY A 174 -5.09 12.53 -7.57
C GLY A 174 -5.03 11.03 -7.22
N GLU A 175 -4.94 10.13 -8.20
CA GLU A 175 -4.81 8.69 -7.96
C GLU A 175 -3.42 8.35 -7.42
N LYS A 176 -3.37 7.58 -6.34
CA LYS A 176 -2.12 7.12 -5.74
C LYS A 176 -1.64 5.82 -6.38
N TYR A 177 -0.33 5.73 -6.63
CA TYR A 177 0.33 4.54 -7.14
C TYR A 177 1.61 4.23 -6.36
N LEU A 178 2.07 2.99 -6.42
CA LEU A 178 3.33 2.56 -5.79
C LEU A 178 4.52 2.77 -6.74
N CYS A 179 5.59 3.35 -6.20
CA CYS A 179 6.87 3.52 -6.87
C CYS A 179 7.97 2.85 -6.05
N VAL A 180 8.82 2.09 -6.72
CA VAL A 180 9.96 1.37 -6.16
C VAL A 180 11.24 2.05 -6.57
N TYR A 181 12.15 2.26 -5.63
CA TYR A 181 13.54 2.60 -5.89
C TYR A 181 14.44 1.48 -5.45
N VAL A 182 15.34 1.05 -6.32
CA VAL A 182 16.18 -0.12 -6.09
C VAL A 182 17.63 0.17 -6.45
N VAL A 183 18.53 -0.35 -5.63
CA VAL A 183 19.97 -0.33 -5.87
C VAL A 183 20.43 -1.77 -6.07
N GLY A 184 21.16 -2.03 -7.15
CA GLY A 184 21.66 -3.37 -7.45
C GLY A 184 22.76 -3.86 -6.52
N ALA A 185 22.82 -5.17 -6.34
CA ALA A 185 23.93 -5.83 -5.66
C ALA A 185 25.23 -5.68 -6.48
N SER A 186 26.34 -5.43 -5.78
CA SER A 186 27.66 -5.39 -6.40
C SER A 186 28.16 -6.80 -6.70
N SER A 187 28.66 -7.01 -7.92
CA SER A 187 29.35 -8.22 -8.37
C SER A 187 30.82 -7.93 -8.69
N SER A 188 31.62 -8.98 -8.93
CA SER A 188 33.01 -8.85 -9.39
C SER A 188 33.18 -8.11 -10.73
N LYS A 189 32.07 -7.85 -11.46
CA LYS A 189 32.03 -7.09 -12.71
C LYS A 189 31.33 -5.73 -12.60
N GLY A 190 31.06 -5.24 -11.37
CA GLY A 190 30.32 -4.00 -11.12
C GLY A 190 28.90 -4.25 -10.58
N VAL A 191 28.07 -3.20 -10.51
CA VAL A 191 26.65 -3.33 -10.12
C VAL A 191 25.92 -4.23 -11.10
N GLN A 192 25.25 -5.27 -10.62
CA GLN A 192 24.52 -6.20 -11.48
C GLN A 192 23.42 -5.44 -12.23
N ALA A 193 23.37 -5.60 -13.56
CA ALA A 193 22.27 -5.06 -14.37
C ALA A 193 20.98 -5.76 -13.95
N ILE A 194 20.03 -4.99 -13.39
CA ILE A 194 18.72 -5.49 -13.00
C ILE A 194 17.72 -5.10 -14.06
N GLU A 195 17.04 -6.10 -14.63
CA GLU A 195 15.92 -5.85 -15.51
C GLU A 195 14.64 -5.62 -14.68
N VAL A 196 13.95 -4.50 -14.94
CA VAL A 196 12.71 -4.13 -14.23
C VAL A 196 11.62 -5.19 -14.40
N SER A 197 11.56 -5.83 -15.57
CA SER A 197 10.62 -6.92 -15.88
C SER A 197 10.78 -8.10 -14.91
N SER A 198 12.02 -8.50 -14.63
CA SER A 198 12.37 -9.60 -13.73
C SER A 198 11.98 -9.31 -12.27
N LEU A 199 12.20 -8.08 -11.78
CA LEU A 199 11.75 -7.69 -10.43
C LEU A 199 10.23 -7.73 -10.29
N ARG A 200 9.51 -7.32 -11.34
CA ARG A 200 8.05 -7.35 -11.34
C ARG A 200 7.53 -8.78 -11.33
N GLU A 201 8.10 -9.65 -12.15
CA GLU A 201 7.73 -11.08 -12.19
C GLU A 201 8.00 -11.75 -10.84
N TYR A 202 9.16 -11.46 -10.24
CA TYR A 202 9.50 -11.92 -8.90
C TYR A 202 8.44 -11.49 -7.86
N LEU A 203 8.03 -10.22 -7.85
CA LEU A 203 7.00 -9.74 -6.92
C LEU A 203 5.61 -10.33 -7.21
N SER A 204 5.24 -10.51 -8.48
CA SER A 204 3.97 -11.15 -8.86
C SER A 204 3.87 -12.62 -8.41
N GLY A 205 4.99 -13.32 -8.25
CA GLY A 205 5.00 -14.66 -7.67
C GLY A 205 4.78 -14.70 -6.16
N GLU A 206 5.07 -13.59 -5.46
CA GLU A 206 5.12 -13.52 -3.98
C GLU A 206 4.01 -12.68 -3.35
N LEU A 207 3.39 -11.78 -4.12
CA LEU A 207 2.44 -10.79 -3.65
C LEU A 207 1.20 -10.74 -4.54
N PRO A 208 0.03 -10.40 -3.97
CA PRO A 208 -1.16 -10.10 -4.77
C PRO A 208 -0.92 -8.95 -5.76
N ASP A 209 -1.58 -9.00 -6.93
CA ASP A 209 -1.42 -8.03 -8.02
C ASP A 209 -1.54 -6.56 -7.59
N TYR A 210 -2.41 -6.24 -6.62
CA TYR A 210 -2.60 -4.87 -6.14
C TYR A 210 -1.40 -4.33 -5.34
N MET A 211 -0.52 -5.19 -4.83
CA MET A 211 0.71 -4.82 -4.13
C MET A 211 1.91 -4.73 -5.07
N VAL A 212 1.81 -5.26 -6.30
CA VAL A 212 2.90 -5.24 -7.28
C VAL A 212 3.03 -3.82 -7.85
N PRO A 213 4.16 -3.13 -7.64
CA PRO A 213 4.30 -1.74 -8.06
C PRO A 213 4.33 -1.57 -9.58
N GLY A 214 3.75 -0.46 -10.06
CA GLY A 214 3.74 -0.13 -11.48
C GLY A 214 5.09 0.43 -11.96
N HIS A 215 5.79 1.14 -11.08
CA HIS A 215 6.98 1.92 -11.41
C HIS A 215 8.21 1.47 -10.62
N PHE A 216 9.33 1.32 -11.33
CA PHE A 216 10.63 0.97 -10.76
C PHE A 216 11.66 1.98 -11.24
N VAL A 217 12.50 2.44 -10.32
CA VAL A 217 13.57 3.38 -10.59
C VAL A 217 14.87 2.77 -10.07
N LEU A 218 15.80 2.52 -10.99
CA LEU A 218 17.13 2.04 -10.66
C LEU A 218 17.99 3.23 -10.23
N LEU A 219 18.64 3.11 -9.07
CA LEU A 219 19.55 4.10 -8.51
C LEU A 219 20.92 3.49 -8.27
N GLU A 220 21.96 4.31 -8.35
CA GLU A 220 23.30 3.93 -7.88
C GLU A 220 23.35 3.85 -6.34
N LYS A 221 22.61 4.72 -5.66
CA LYS A 221 22.45 4.74 -4.20
C LYS A 221 21.15 5.45 -3.81
N ILE A 222 20.57 5.08 -2.66
CA ILE A 222 19.44 5.83 -2.09
C ILE A 222 19.98 7.14 -1.47
N PRO A 223 19.43 8.31 -1.81
CA PRO A 223 19.87 9.57 -1.24
C PRO A 223 19.52 9.64 0.26
N LEU A 224 20.46 10.11 1.06
CA LEU A 224 20.32 10.26 2.50
C LEU A 224 20.50 11.73 2.91
N THR A 225 19.70 12.18 3.87
CA THR A 225 19.89 13.41 4.63
C THR A 225 21.19 13.37 5.44
N PRO A 226 21.71 14.51 5.93
CA PRO A 226 22.90 14.54 6.80
C PRO A 226 22.80 13.66 8.06
N ASN A 227 21.58 13.39 8.53
CA ASN A 227 21.31 12.53 9.68
C ASN A 227 21.22 11.02 9.32
N GLY A 228 21.59 10.63 8.10
CA GLY A 228 21.56 9.24 7.63
C GLY A 228 20.16 8.67 7.35
N LYS A 229 19.12 9.49 7.35
CA LYS A 229 17.75 9.09 6.95
C LYS A 229 17.56 9.29 5.45
N VAL A 230 16.69 8.50 4.81
CA VAL A 230 16.33 8.67 3.38
C VAL A 230 15.84 10.09 3.10
N ASP A 231 16.40 10.73 2.09
CA ASP A 231 15.94 12.03 1.58
C ASP A 231 14.89 11.81 0.48
N MET A 232 13.62 11.81 0.88
CA MET A 232 12.49 11.58 -0.01
C MET A 232 12.35 12.66 -1.09
N LYS A 233 12.86 13.88 -0.86
CA LYS A 233 12.76 14.99 -1.82
C LYS A 233 13.81 14.90 -2.93
N ALA A 234 14.94 14.28 -2.63
CA ALA A 234 16.02 14.04 -3.60
C ALA A 234 15.76 12.83 -4.51
N LEU A 235 14.68 12.07 -4.29
CA LEU A 235 14.36 10.91 -5.13
C LEU A 235 13.82 11.35 -6.50
N PRO A 236 14.40 10.85 -7.61
CA PRO A 236 13.95 11.19 -8.94
C PRO A 236 12.51 10.71 -9.19
N ALA A 237 11.78 11.43 -10.04
CA ALA A 237 10.47 10.98 -10.48
C ALA A 237 10.60 9.72 -11.36
N PRO A 238 9.70 8.74 -11.24
CA PRO A 238 9.71 7.57 -12.09
C PRO A 238 9.45 7.97 -13.54
N LYS A 239 10.34 7.57 -14.44
CA LYS A 239 10.03 7.58 -15.87
C LYS A 239 9.08 6.42 -16.16
N ILE A 240 7.99 6.70 -16.86
CA ILE A 240 6.99 5.70 -17.21
C ILE A 240 7.55 4.90 -18.39
N GLU A 241 8.32 3.86 -18.10
CA GLU A 241 8.77 2.90 -19.10
C GLU A 241 7.84 1.68 -19.00
N SER A 242 7.10 1.39 -20.07
CA SER A 242 6.25 0.20 -20.15
C SER A 242 7.07 -1.11 -20.17
N GLY A 243 8.40 -1.00 -20.28
CA GLY A 243 9.34 -2.11 -20.40
C GLY A 243 9.28 -2.80 -21.76
N GLN A 244 8.60 -2.20 -22.74
CA GLN A 244 8.50 -2.65 -24.13
C GLN A 244 8.95 -1.50 -25.03
N GLU A 245 9.57 -1.81 -26.17
CA GLU A 245 9.80 -0.80 -27.20
C GLU A 245 8.48 -0.18 -27.64
N TYR A 246 8.45 1.15 -27.74
CA TYR A 246 7.25 1.85 -28.15
C TYR A 246 6.87 1.47 -29.58
N ALA A 247 5.72 0.82 -29.74
CA ALA A 247 5.10 0.54 -31.02
C ALA A 247 3.86 1.42 -31.21
N ALA A 248 3.88 2.29 -32.23
CA ALA A 248 2.78 3.21 -32.51
C ALA A 248 1.51 2.48 -33.00
N PRO A 249 0.31 3.05 -32.74
CA PRO A 249 -0.95 2.56 -33.30
C PRO A 249 -0.93 2.50 -34.83
N ARG A 250 -1.34 1.35 -35.39
CA ARG A 250 -1.24 1.07 -36.83
C ARG A 250 -2.48 1.49 -37.62
N ASP A 251 -3.63 1.50 -36.98
CA ASP A 251 -4.92 1.84 -37.60
C ASP A 251 -5.83 2.68 -36.68
N ASP A 252 -7.02 3.03 -37.18
CA ASP A 252 -7.97 3.86 -36.45
C ASP A 252 -8.57 3.18 -35.21
N ILE A 253 -8.66 1.84 -35.22
CA ILE A 253 -9.13 1.07 -34.07
C ILE A 253 -8.11 1.18 -32.94
N GLU A 254 -6.84 0.92 -33.22
CA GLU A 254 -5.76 1.03 -32.25
C GLU A 254 -5.60 2.46 -31.75
N ARG A 255 -5.69 3.48 -32.63
CA ARG A 255 -5.66 4.90 -32.24
C ARG A 255 -6.78 5.25 -31.27
N ARG A 256 -8.00 4.81 -31.55
CA ARG A 256 -9.17 5.09 -30.70
C ARG A 256 -9.14 4.28 -29.40
N LEU A 257 -8.62 3.05 -29.42
CA LEU A 257 -8.36 2.26 -28.21
C LEU A 257 -7.34 2.92 -27.30
N VAL A 258 -6.22 3.43 -27.84
CA VAL A 258 -5.23 4.18 -27.04
C VAL A 258 -5.88 5.38 -26.37
N LYS A 259 -6.72 6.13 -27.09
CA LYS A 259 -7.45 7.27 -26.50
C LYS A 259 -8.34 6.83 -25.33
N ILE A 260 -9.12 5.76 -25.51
CA ILE A 260 -9.96 5.21 -24.44
C ILE A 260 -9.11 4.78 -23.24
N TRP A 261 -7.96 4.14 -23.48
CA TRP A 261 -7.05 3.72 -22.41
C TRP A 261 -6.49 4.90 -21.63
N LEU A 262 -6.08 5.98 -22.31
CA LEU A 262 -5.61 7.21 -21.65
C LEU A 262 -6.70 7.78 -20.73
N GLU A 263 -7.94 7.88 -21.22
CA GLU A 263 -9.08 8.36 -20.43
C GLU A 263 -9.36 7.44 -19.22
N VAL A 264 -9.42 6.13 -19.44
CA VAL A 264 -9.75 5.14 -18.39
C VAL A 264 -8.66 5.05 -17.32
N LEU A 265 -7.40 5.22 -17.70
CA LEU A 265 -6.26 5.24 -16.78
C LEU A 265 -5.99 6.63 -16.21
N GLY A 266 -6.79 7.64 -16.57
CA GLY A 266 -6.66 9.01 -16.12
C GLY A 266 -5.29 9.64 -16.44
N ARG A 267 -4.77 9.37 -17.64
CA ARG A 267 -3.49 9.87 -18.14
C ARG A 267 -3.68 11.09 -19.03
N GLU A 268 -2.67 11.95 -19.05
CA GLU A 268 -2.63 13.12 -19.92
C GLU A 268 -2.77 12.73 -21.40
N PRO A 269 -3.48 13.51 -22.22
CA PRO A 269 -3.66 13.23 -23.64
C PRO A 269 -2.35 13.15 -24.44
N SER A 270 -1.28 13.81 -23.96
CA SER A 270 0.05 13.78 -24.56
C SER A 270 0.87 12.54 -24.20
N ALA A 271 0.39 11.68 -23.29
CA ALA A 271 1.10 10.48 -22.90
C ALA A 271 1.05 9.42 -24.02
N SER A 272 2.19 8.77 -24.27
CA SER A 272 2.28 7.68 -25.25
C SER A 272 1.95 6.33 -24.59
N ILE A 273 1.00 5.60 -25.18
CA ILE A 273 0.77 4.17 -24.90
C ILE A 273 1.11 3.40 -26.17
N GLY A 274 2.07 2.48 -26.07
CA GLY A 274 2.43 1.56 -27.15
C GLY A 274 1.39 0.46 -27.32
N ILE A 275 1.25 -0.09 -28.53
CA ILE A 275 0.22 -1.10 -28.80
C ILE A 275 0.44 -2.43 -28.04
N ASP A 276 1.65 -2.67 -27.58
CA ASP A 276 2.04 -3.86 -26.80
C ASP A 276 2.14 -3.58 -25.29
N ASP A 277 1.83 -2.35 -24.87
CA ASP A 277 1.77 -2.02 -23.46
C ASP A 277 0.64 -2.80 -22.79
N ASN A 278 0.92 -3.30 -21.60
CA ASN A 278 -0.03 -4.08 -20.84
C ASN A 278 -0.90 -3.18 -19.96
N PHE A 279 -2.22 -3.23 -20.15
CA PHE A 279 -3.22 -2.42 -19.44
C PHE A 279 -3.02 -2.42 -17.91
N PHE A 280 -2.82 -3.60 -17.33
CA PHE A 280 -2.69 -3.78 -15.89
C PHE A 280 -1.33 -3.29 -15.39
N ARG A 281 -0.27 -3.41 -16.20
CA ARG A 281 1.04 -2.81 -15.89
C ARG A 281 1.00 -1.29 -15.93
N LEU A 282 0.15 -0.72 -16.78
CA LEU A 282 -0.08 0.72 -16.86
C LEU A 282 -0.98 1.26 -15.73
N GLY A 283 -1.48 0.39 -14.87
CA GLY A 283 -2.23 0.76 -13.68
C GLY A 283 -3.70 0.33 -13.66
N GLY A 284 -4.19 -0.30 -14.74
CA GLY A 284 -5.57 -0.77 -14.82
C GLY A 284 -5.90 -1.81 -13.75
N HIS A 285 -7.09 -1.69 -13.15
CA HIS A 285 -7.66 -2.64 -12.20
C HIS A 285 -9.10 -3.01 -12.56
N SER A 286 -9.77 -3.84 -11.74
CA SER A 286 -11.11 -4.40 -12.03
C SER A 286 -12.15 -3.35 -12.40
N LEU A 287 -12.22 -2.24 -11.65
CA LEU A 287 -13.11 -1.12 -12.00
C LEU A 287 -12.73 -0.47 -13.34
N ASN A 288 -11.44 -0.22 -13.62
CA ASN A 288 -11.04 0.27 -14.95
C ASN A 288 -11.40 -0.73 -16.05
N THR A 289 -11.30 -2.03 -15.80
CA THR A 289 -11.70 -3.08 -16.76
C THR A 289 -13.19 -2.99 -17.09
N THR A 290 -14.05 -2.80 -16.08
CA THR A 290 -15.48 -2.59 -16.31
C THR A 290 -15.74 -1.32 -17.12
N ILE A 291 -15.12 -0.19 -16.75
CA ILE A 291 -15.26 1.08 -17.47
C ILE A 291 -14.73 0.94 -18.91
N LEU A 292 -13.58 0.29 -19.09
CA LEU A 292 -12.96 0.04 -20.39
C LEU A 292 -13.89 -0.78 -21.28
N ALA A 293 -14.46 -1.87 -20.76
CA ALA A 293 -15.41 -2.70 -21.50
C ALA A 293 -16.63 -1.87 -21.96
N THR A 294 -17.19 -1.03 -21.09
CA THR A 294 -18.30 -0.13 -21.43
C THR A 294 -17.90 0.89 -22.50
N ARG A 295 -16.73 1.54 -22.37
CA ARG A 295 -16.25 2.52 -23.35
C ARG A 295 -15.95 1.90 -24.71
N ILE A 296 -15.41 0.68 -24.74
CA ILE A 296 -15.21 -0.07 -25.99
C ILE A 296 -16.56 -0.41 -26.63
N HIS A 297 -17.54 -0.85 -25.83
CA HIS A 297 -18.87 -1.16 -26.35
C HIS A 297 -19.54 0.09 -26.96
N GLN A 298 -19.42 1.25 -26.30
CA GLN A 298 -19.91 2.52 -26.83
C GLN A 298 -19.19 2.96 -28.12
N ALA A 299 -17.86 2.83 -28.18
CA ALA A 299 -17.07 3.36 -29.29
C ALA A 299 -17.08 2.46 -30.54
N PHE A 300 -17.14 1.14 -30.35
CA PHE A 300 -16.95 0.15 -31.41
C PHE A 300 -18.14 -0.79 -31.60
N HIS A 301 -19.17 -0.69 -30.75
CA HIS A 301 -20.31 -1.62 -30.75
C HIS A 301 -19.85 -3.07 -30.57
N VAL A 302 -18.82 -3.30 -29.76
CA VAL A 302 -18.32 -4.65 -29.43
C VAL A 302 -18.45 -4.86 -27.92
N GLU A 303 -19.27 -5.82 -27.52
CA GLU A 303 -19.45 -6.19 -26.12
C GLU A 303 -18.29 -7.07 -25.65
N LEU A 304 -17.56 -6.61 -24.65
CA LEU A 304 -16.45 -7.34 -24.04
C LEU A 304 -16.84 -7.84 -22.65
N SER A 305 -16.69 -9.14 -22.41
CA SER A 305 -16.72 -9.65 -21.04
C SER A 305 -15.42 -9.26 -20.31
N LEU A 306 -15.47 -9.18 -18.98
CA LEU A 306 -14.27 -8.92 -18.18
C LEU A 306 -13.16 -9.96 -18.47
N SER A 307 -13.54 -11.23 -18.65
CA SER A 307 -12.59 -12.31 -18.99
C SER A 307 -11.82 -12.02 -20.28
N GLU A 308 -12.49 -11.45 -21.29
CA GLU A 308 -11.85 -11.14 -22.56
C GLU A 308 -10.83 -9.99 -22.43
N VAL A 309 -11.09 -9.01 -21.56
CA VAL A 309 -10.13 -7.94 -21.23
C VAL A 309 -8.90 -8.50 -20.50
N PHE A 310 -9.09 -9.43 -19.56
CA PHE A 310 -7.96 -10.09 -18.87
C PHE A 310 -7.10 -10.96 -19.77
N LYS A 311 -7.68 -11.57 -20.82
CA LYS A 311 -6.93 -12.33 -21.84
C LYS A 311 -6.19 -11.41 -22.81
N ARG A 312 -6.80 -10.27 -23.18
CA ARG A 312 -6.28 -9.34 -24.20
C ARG A 312 -5.79 -8.07 -23.55
N ARG A 313 -4.63 -8.19 -22.92
CA ARG A 313 -4.06 -7.15 -22.05
C ARG A 313 -3.39 -6.00 -22.81
N THR A 314 -3.39 -6.00 -24.14
CA THR A 314 -2.69 -5.01 -24.97
C THR A 314 -3.64 -4.43 -26.02
N VAL A 315 -3.37 -3.21 -26.47
CA VAL A 315 -4.14 -2.55 -27.53
C VAL A 315 -4.12 -3.39 -28.81
N ARG A 316 -2.98 -3.99 -29.16
CA ARG A 316 -2.84 -4.90 -30.31
C ARG A 316 -3.87 -6.04 -30.25
N LYS A 317 -3.90 -6.76 -29.13
CA LYS A 317 -4.79 -7.92 -28.93
C LYS A 317 -6.27 -7.51 -28.88
N LEU A 318 -6.59 -6.37 -28.26
CA LEU A 318 -7.95 -5.85 -28.26
C LEU A 318 -8.39 -5.39 -29.66
N GLY A 319 -7.50 -4.73 -30.41
CA GLY A 319 -7.77 -4.31 -31.78
C GLY A 319 -8.05 -5.49 -32.70
N GLU A 320 -7.25 -6.55 -32.63
CA GLU A 320 -7.48 -7.80 -33.36
C GLU A 320 -8.84 -8.41 -33.04
N TYR A 321 -9.23 -8.43 -31.76
CA TYR A 321 -10.53 -8.93 -31.35
C TYR A 321 -11.69 -8.08 -31.87
N ILE A 322 -11.58 -6.75 -31.76
CA ILE A 322 -12.62 -5.83 -32.24
C ILE A 322 -12.83 -5.98 -33.75
N ARG A 323 -11.76 -6.20 -34.53
CA ARG A 323 -11.86 -6.44 -35.98
C ARG A 323 -12.62 -7.73 -36.34
N GLN A 324 -12.58 -8.73 -35.47
CA GLN A 324 -13.17 -10.05 -35.72
C GLN A 324 -14.51 -10.25 -35.00
N ALA A 325 -14.86 -9.36 -34.07
CA ALA A 325 -16.04 -9.52 -33.24
C ALA A 325 -17.33 -9.16 -34.01
N HIS A 326 -18.43 -9.79 -33.60
CA HIS A 326 -19.75 -9.36 -34.03
C HIS A 326 -20.10 -8.03 -33.39
N HIS A 327 -20.58 -7.09 -34.20
CA HIS A 327 -21.05 -5.81 -33.72
C HIS A 327 -22.43 -5.94 -33.09
N LYS A 328 -22.54 -5.53 -31.84
CA LYS A 328 -23.78 -5.38 -31.09
C LYS A 328 -23.89 -3.92 -30.66
N ALA A 329 -24.93 -3.25 -31.17
CA ALA A 329 -25.19 -1.86 -30.85
C ALA A 329 -25.18 -1.64 -29.34
N TYR A 330 -24.54 -0.55 -28.90
CA TYR A 330 -24.66 -0.11 -27.53
C TYR A 330 -26.05 0.49 -27.34
N ILE A 331 -26.82 -0.07 -26.42
CA ILE A 331 -28.14 0.46 -26.06
C ILE A 331 -27.98 1.01 -24.65
N GLY A 332 -28.12 2.34 -24.53
CA GLY A 332 -28.17 3.01 -23.24
C GLY A 332 -29.37 2.54 -22.44
N ILE A 333 -29.26 2.56 -21.11
CA ILE A 333 -30.43 2.39 -20.25
C ILE A 333 -31.20 3.70 -20.30
N GLU A 334 -32.25 3.74 -21.11
CA GLU A 334 -33.12 4.90 -21.22
C GLU A 334 -34.07 4.99 -20.01
N PRO A 335 -34.38 6.20 -19.52
CA PRO A 335 -35.45 6.39 -18.55
C PRO A 335 -36.77 5.87 -19.10
N VAL A 336 -37.43 4.99 -18.35
CA VAL A 336 -38.78 4.54 -18.68
C VAL A 336 -39.80 5.64 -18.36
N GLU A 337 -40.94 5.63 -19.05
CA GLU A 337 -42.06 6.52 -18.74
C GLU A 337 -42.57 6.30 -17.31
N LYS A 338 -43.20 7.33 -16.74
CA LYS A 338 -43.74 7.26 -15.38
C LYS A 338 -44.92 6.30 -15.33
N MET A 339 -44.76 5.21 -14.58
CA MET A 339 -45.79 4.18 -14.36
C MET A 339 -46.24 4.15 -12.89
N GLU A 340 -47.42 3.61 -12.64
CA GLU A 340 -47.94 3.37 -11.29
C GLU A 340 -47.12 2.30 -10.54
N TYR A 341 -46.65 1.28 -11.27
CA TYR A 341 -45.79 0.21 -10.75
C TYR A 341 -44.69 -0.15 -11.74
N TYR A 342 -43.56 -0.69 -11.25
CA TYR A 342 -42.46 -1.17 -12.08
C TYR A 342 -42.20 -2.65 -11.81
N PRO A 343 -41.82 -3.44 -12.83
CA PRO A 343 -41.46 -4.84 -12.64
C PRO A 343 -40.19 -4.97 -11.78
N LEU A 344 -40.23 -5.86 -10.79
CA LEU A 344 -39.04 -6.21 -10.01
C LEU A 344 -38.02 -6.96 -10.87
N SER A 345 -36.73 -6.66 -10.68
CA SER A 345 -35.64 -7.48 -11.21
C SER A 345 -35.68 -8.90 -10.60
N SER A 346 -35.04 -9.89 -11.26
CA SER A 346 -34.97 -11.25 -10.72
C SER A 346 -34.35 -11.30 -9.32
N ALA A 347 -33.38 -10.43 -9.02
CA ALA A 347 -32.78 -10.30 -7.70
C ALA A 347 -33.77 -9.75 -6.66
N GLN A 348 -34.50 -8.69 -7.01
CA GLN A 348 -35.54 -8.13 -6.13
C GLN A 348 -36.69 -9.11 -5.91
N LYS A 349 -37.14 -9.82 -6.95
CA LYS A 349 -38.16 -10.88 -6.83
C LYS A 349 -37.71 -11.94 -5.84
N ARG A 350 -36.48 -12.45 -5.98
CA ARG A 350 -35.93 -13.45 -5.06
C ARG A 350 -35.95 -12.97 -3.61
N LEU A 351 -35.43 -11.75 -3.35
CA LEU A 351 -35.42 -11.21 -1.99
C LEU A 351 -36.84 -11.00 -1.45
N TYR A 352 -37.76 -10.49 -2.27
CA TYR A 352 -39.16 -10.34 -1.92
C TYR A 352 -39.79 -11.67 -1.55
N PHE A 353 -39.65 -12.71 -2.40
CA PHE A 353 -40.16 -14.05 -2.12
C PHE A 353 -39.58 -14.64 -0.83
N LEU A 354 -38.28 -14.51 -0.61
CA LEU A 354 -37.63 -14.99 0.61
C LEU A 354 -38.19 -14.32 1.86
N GLN A 355 -38.43 -13.00 1.83
CA GLN A 355 -39.06 -12.29 2.94
C GLN A 355 -40.53 -12.67 3.12
N GLN A 356 -41.27 -12.94 2.04
CA GLN A 356 -42.68 -13.35 2.12
C GLN A 356 -42.85 -14.76 2.70
N MET A 357 -41.84 -15.64 2.56
CA MET A 357 -41.86 -16.98 3.17
C MET A 357 -41.70 -16.94 4.70
N ASP A 358 -41.05 -15.91 5.22
CA ASP A 358 -40.88 -15.67 6.65
C ASP A 358 -40.80 -14.15 6.91
N LEU A 359 -41.94 -13.56 7.26
CA LEU A 359 -42.08 -12.11 7.43
C LEU A 359 -41.26 -11.58 8.62
N GLU A 360 -40.97 -12.42 9.60
CA GLU A 360 -40.16 -12.06 10.78
C GLU A 360 -38.66 -12.25 10.54
N SER A 361 -38.29 -12.80 9.37
CA SER A 361 -36.89 -13.04 9.03
C SER A 361 -36.10 -11.74 8.97
N THR A 362 -34.97 -11.72 9.68
CA THR A 362 -33.98 -10.64 9.63
C THR A 362 -32.74 -11.03 8.82
N ALA A 363 -32.80 -12.16 8.10
CA ALA A 363 -31.66 -12.78 7.44
C ALA A 363 -31.00 -11.89 6.35
N TYR A 364 -31.75 -10.95 5.78
CA TYR A 364 -31.28 -10.03 4.74
C TYR A 364 -31.25 -8.57 5.20
N ASN A 365 -31.38 -8.30 6.51
CA ASN A 365 -31.18 -6.95 7.05
C ASN A 365 -29.69 -6.60 6.98
N MET A 366 -29.36 -5.49 6.32
CA MET A 366 -28.00 -4.97 6.28
C MET A 366 -27.86 -3.84 7.33
N PRO A 367 -27.07 -4.05 8.42
CA PRO A 367 -26.91 -3.09 9.51
C PRO A 367 -25.97 -1.91 9.21
#